data_AF-A0A9E5RWX3-F1
#
_entry.id   AF-A0A9E5RWX3-F1
#
_cell.length_a   1.000
_cell.length_b   1.000
_cell.length_c   1.000
_cell.angle_alpha   90.00
_cell.angle_beta   90.00
_cell.angle_gamma   90.00
#
_symmetry.space_group_name_H-M   'P 1'
#
loop_
_entity.id
_entity.type
_entity.pdbx_description
1 polymer ?
#
loop_
_entity_poly.entity_id
_entity_poly.type
_entity_poly.pdbx_seq_one_letter_code
_entity_poly.pdbx_strand_id
1 'polypeptide(L)'
;MGLTNYQIKLLAAIFMVIDHVGYVFFPQEPIFRMVGRLSFPLFVWLLVQGERHTRNVWRYGVRLLIVGIISQPLYWLVFNQQDNSPDINILLTLLVGLACLRGAKLAPDLAFPIWMTGGAIAEFAHFNYGMYGIAITWLVAQFQSPFQPKPQSLTIPYLGWWGLWLLPHLILLIADFNFGAFQFPAIATPLIFQLANYEQGAKAKWFYSFYPLHLLILWLVRNWLL
;
A
#
# COMPACT_ATOMS: atom_id res chain seq x y z
N MET A 1 -15.85 -10.75 17.34
CA MET A 1 -15.23 -9.40 17.36
C MET A 1 -14.06 -9.43 16.39
N GLY A 2 -13.94 -8.43 15.51
CA GLY A 2 -12.87 -8.33 14.51
C GLY A 2 -12.30 -6.90 14.47
N LEU A 3 -11.24 -6.68 13.68
CA LEU A 3 -10.56 -5.41 13.56
C LEU A 3 -11.34 -4.42 12.69
N THR A 4 -11.60 -3.24 13.22
CA THR A 4 -12.14 -2.11 12.45
C THR A 4 -11.09 -1.55 11.48
N ASN A 5 -11.55 -0.84 10.45
CA ASN A 5 -10.66 -0.12 9.54
C ASN A 5 -9.82 0.95 10.26
N TYR A 6 -10.28 1.47 11.40
CA TYR A 6 -9.46 2.35 12.25
C TYR A 6 -8.28 1.60 12.89
N GLN A 7 -8.48 0.37 13.38
CA GLN A 7 -7.40 -0.43 13.96
C GLN A 7 -6.41 -0.88 12.90
N ILE A 8 -6.89 -1.32 11.72
CA ILE A 8 -6.02 -1.67 10.58
C ILE A 8 -5.19 -0.46 10.14
N LYS A 9 -5.79 0.74 10.15
CA LYS A 9 -5.11 2.00 9.87
C LYS A 9 -3.99 2.31 10.86
N LEU A 10 -4.21 2.06 12.15
CA LEU A 10 -3.18 2.22 13.17
C LEU A 10 -2.03 1.23 12.96
N LEU A 11 -2.34 -0.05 12.69
CA LEU A 11 -1.33 -1.07 12.38
C LEU A 11 -0.50 -0.70 11.15
N ALA A 12 -1.15 -0.24 10.07
CA ALA A 12 -0.47 0.21 8.86
C ALA A 12 0.50 1.35 9.14
N ALA A 13 0.10 2.35 9.94
CA ALA A 13 0.94 3.47 10.35
C ALA A 13 2.12 3.02 11.22
N ILE A 14 1.89 2.12 12.19
CA ILE A 14 2.95 1.58 13.06
C ILE A 14 4.00 0.86 12.20
N PHE A 15 3.57 -0.05 11.31
CA PHE A 15 4.51 -0.74 10.43
C PHE A 15 5.27 0.22 9.50
N MET A 16 4.63 1.27 8.99
CA MET A 16 5.31 2.29 8.18
C MET A 16 6.39 3.03 8.98
N VAL A 17 6.10 3.42 10.23
CA VAL A 17 7.10 4.08 11.07
C VAL A 17 8.26 3.14 11.35
N ILE A 18 8.01 1.87 11.69
CA ILE A 18 9.05 0.85 11.90
C ILE A 18 9.91 0.71 10.63
N ASP A 19 9.28 0.63 9.45
CA ASP A 19 9.96 0.51 8.15
C ASP A 19 10.92 1.67 7.89
N HIS A 20 10.45 2.91 8.09
CA HIS A 20 11.20 4.12 7.80
C HIS A 20 12.25 4.40 8.87
N VAL A 21 11.97 4.15 10.15
CA VAL A 21 12.97 4.24 11.23
C VAL A 21 14.11 3.26 10.98
N GLY A 22 13.79 2.02 10.61
CA GLY A 22 14.78 1.02 10.23
C GLY A 22 15.65 1.47 9.07
N TYR A 23 15.03 1.99 8.00
CA TYR A 23 15.77 2.48 6.84
C TYR A 23 16.73 3.63 7.20
N VAL A 24 16.26 4.62 7.95
CA VAL A 24 16.99 5.86 8.23
C VAL A 24 18.05 5.69 9.30
N PHE A 25 17.75 4.99 10.40
CA PHE A 25 18.61 4.94 11.59
C PHE A 25 19.32 3.60 11.77
N PHE A 26 18.76 2.50 11.25
CA PHE A 26 19.28 1.15 11.45
C PHE A 26 19.39 0.38 10.13
N PRO A 27 20.08 0.92 9.09
CA PRO A 27 20.09 0.32 7.76
C PRO A 27 20.72 -1.07 7.71
N GLN A 28 21.55 -1.41 8.70
CA GLN A 28 22.18 -2.72 8.84
C GLN A 28 21.26 -3.77 9.48
N GLU A 29 20.12 -3.37 10.03
CA GLU A 29 19.17 -4.23 10.74
C GLU A 29 17.95 -4.54 9.87
N PRO A 30 17.97 -5.63 9.08
CA PRO A 30 16.95 -5.91 8.08
C PRO A 30 15.55 -6.17 8.69
N ILE A 31 15.50 -6.53 9.97
CA ILE A 31 14.25 -6.89 10.68
C ILE A 31 13.23 -5.75 10.66
N PHE A 32 13.66 -4.49 10.76
CA PHE A 32 12.77 -3.34 10.73
C PHE A 32 12.07 -3.21 9.38
N ARG A 33 12.83 -3.38 8.29
CA ARG A 33 12.30 -3.37 6.91
C ARG A 33 11.35 -4.53 6.71
N MET A 34 11.72 -5.73 7.17
CA MET A 34 10.90 -6.93 7.05
C MET A 34 9.53 -6.76 7.71
N VAL A 35 9.50 -6.34 8.98
CA VAL A 35 8.24 -6.06 9.69
C VAL A 35 7.47 -4.92 9.03
N GLY A 36 8.19 -3.91 8.54
CA GLY A 36 7.66 -2.75 7.84
C GLY A 36 6.88 -3.06 6.57
N ARG A 37 7.24 -4.12 5.83
CA ARG A 37 6.56 -4.48 4.56
C ARG A 37 5.11 -4.87 4.71
N LEU A 38 4.67 -5.22 5.92
CA LEU A 38 3.26 -5.44 6.23
C LEU A 38 2.42 -4.15 6.02
N SER A 39 3.04 -2.98 6.09
CA SER A 39 2.35 -1.69 6.00
C SER A 39 1.61 -1.48 4.68
N PHE A 40 2.28 -1.71 3.55
CA PHE A 40 1.74 -1.34 2.24
C PHE A 40 0.44 -2.09 1.89
N PRO A 41 0.35 -3.43 2.00
CA PRO A 41 -0.92 -4.12 1.75
C PRO A 41 -2.05 -3.69 2.69
N LEU A 42 -1.75 -3.27 3.93
CA LEU A 42 -2.76 -2.71 4.84
C LEU A 42 -3.25 -1.33 4.37
N PHE A 43 -2.37 -0.48 3.84
CA PHE A 43 -2.79 0.77 3.19
C PHE A 43 -3.65 0.51 1.95
N VAL A 44 -3.29 -0.49 1.15
CA VAL A 44 -4.09 -0.94 0.00
C VAL A 44 -5.46 -1.44 0.44
N TRP A 45 -5.55 -2.21 1.53
CA TRP A 45 -6.83 -2.62 2.11
C TRP A 45 -7.71 -1.41 2.43
N LEU A 46 -7.14 -0.41 3.11
CA LEU A 46 -7.86 0.81 3.47
C LEU A 46 -8.28 1.61 2.25
N LEU A 47 -7.48 1.61 1.17
CA LEU A 47 -7.83 2.20 -0.12
C LEU A 47 -9.06 1.51 -0.73
N VAL A 48 -9.04 0.19 -0.83
CA VAL A 48 -10.13 -0.63 -1.37
C VAL A 48 -11.41 -0.44 -0.55
N GLN A 49 -11.33 -0.51 0.78
CA GLN A 49 -12.49 -0.28 1.62
C GLN A 49 -12.96 1.18 1.53
N GLY A 50 -12.05 2.15 1.47
CA GLY A 50 -12.39 3.56 1.33
C GLY A 50 -13.10 3.87 0.02
N GLU A 51 -12.67 3.26 -1.09
CA GLU A 51 -13.29 3.41 -2.40
C GLU A 51 -14.71 2.81 -2.43
N ARG A 52 -14.94 1.66 -1.78
CA ARG A 52 -16.27 1.03 -1.70
C ARG A 52 -17.30 1.88 -0.96
N HIS A 53 -16.87 2.68 0.02
CA HIS A 53 -17.77 3.49 0.85
C HIS A 53 -17.81 4.98 0.44
N THR A 54 -16.92 5.44 -0.45
CA THR A 54 -16.89 6.85 -0.84
C THR A 54 -18.01 7.20 -1.81
N ARG A 55 -18.75 8.27 -1.49
CA ARG A 55 -19.76 8.84 -2.39
C ARG A 55 -19.14 9.61 -3.56
N ASN A 56 -17.92 10.11 -3.40
CA ASN A 56 -17.22 10.90 -4.42
C ASN A 56 -15.75 10.46 -4.51
N VAL A 57 -15.44 9.65 -5.52
CA VAL A 57 -14.08 9.14 -5.75
C VAL A 57 -13.12 10.25 -6.19
N TRP A 58 -13.61 11.25 -6.92
CA TRP A 58 -12.78 12.37 -7.38
C TRP A 58 -12.18 13.13 -6.20
N ARG A 59 -13.00 13.51 -5.22
CA ARG A 59 -12.52 14.13 -3.96
C ARG A 59 -11.61 13.21 -3.16
N TYR A 60 -11.73 11.89 -3.32
CA TYR A 60 -10.80 10.97 -2.69
C TYR A 60 -9.43 10.98 -3.40
N GLY A 61 -9.41 10.85 -4.73
CA GLY A 61 -8.20 10.94 -5.53
C GLY A 61 -7.47 12.28 -5.38
N VAL A 62 -8.19 13.41 -5.42
CA VAL A 62 -7.60 14.74 -5.20
C VAL A 62 -6.91 14.85 -3.84
N ARG A 63 -7.50 14.26 -2.78
CA ARG A 63 -6.84 14.24 -1.46
C ARG A 63 -5.55 13.42 -1.48
N LEU A 64 -5.53 12.26 -2.13
CA LEU A 64 -4.31 11.47 -2.30
C LEU A 64 -3.25 12.24 -3.08
N LEU A 65 -3.64 12.90 -4.17
CA LEU A 65 -2.74 13.68 -5.02
C LEU A 65 -2.14 14.87 -4.25
N ILE A 66 -2.95 15.66 -3.54
CA ILE A 66 -2.48 16.80 -2.75
C ILE A 66 -1.47 16.34 -1.69
N VAL A 67 -1.80 15.31 -0.92
CA VAL A 67 -0.88 14.79 0.11
C VAL A 67 0.38 14.21 -0.54
N GLY A 68 0.25 13.54 -1.69
CA GLY A 68 1.38 13.02 -2.47
C GLY A 68 2.34 14.12 -2.91
N ILE A 69 1.83 15.20 -3.48
CA ILE A 69 2.64 16.36 -3.92
C ILE A 69 3.32 17.03 -2.72
N ILE A 70 2.59 17.28 -1.64
CA ILE A 70 3.15 17.91 -0.43
C ILE A 70 4.25 17.04 0.19
N SER A 71 4.09 15.72 0.14
CA SER A 71 5.02 14.78 0.77
C SER A 71 6.23 14.45 -0.10
N GLN A 72 6.20 14.71 -1.42
CA GLN A 72 7.30 14.34 -2.31
C GLN A 72 8.64 15.02 -1.95
N PRO A 73 8.71 16.32 -1.64
CA PRO A 73 9.95 16.94 -1.19
C PRO A 73 10.49 16.31 0.11
N LEU A 74 9.60 16.00 1.06
CA LEU A 74 9.98 15.37 2.33
C LEU A 74 10.47 13.94 2.13
N TYR A 75 9.80 13.18 1.25
CA TYR A 75 10.22 11.85 0.85
C TYR A 75 11.63 11.88 0.27
N TRP A 76 11.90 12.84 -0.63
CA TRP A 76 13.22 13.01 -1.25
C TRP A 76 14.30 13.35 -0.21
N LEU A 77 14.00 14.25 0.72
CA LEU A 77 14.92 14.64 1.80
C LEU A 77 15.30 13.46 2.72
N VAL A 78 14.37 12.53 2.96
CA VAL A 78 14.59 11.37 3.85
C VAL A 78 15.32 10.24 3.13
N PHE A 79 14.88 9.86 1.93
CA PHE A 79 15.29 8.59 1.29
C PHE A 79 16.36 8.75 0.21
N ASN A 80 16.37 9.85 -0.54
CA ASN A 80 17.25 9.95 -1.71
C ASN A 80 18.73 10.11 -1.36
N GLN A 81 19.06 10.51 -0.13
CA GLN A 81 20.45 10.61 0.30
C GLN A 81 21.16 9.25 0.39
N GLN A 82 20.40 8.15 0.44
CA GLN A 82 20.95 6.83 0.72
C GLN A 82 21.02 5.96 -0.55
N ASP A 83 19.98 5.98 -1.38
CA ASP A 83 19.89 5.09 -2.56
C ASP A 83 19.96 5.84 -3.91
N ASN A 84 20.02 7.19 -3.91
CA ASN A 84 19.97 8.03 -5.13
C ASN A 84 18.85 7.64 -6.12
N SER A 85 17.75 7.06 -5.64
CA SER A 85 16.64 6.61 -6.47
C SER A 85 15.65 7.78 -6.71
N PRO A 86 15.26 8.04 -7.97
CA PRO A 86 14.28 9.08 -8.31
C PRO A 86 12.83 8.67 -7.97
N ASP A 87 12.64 7.87 -6.92
CA ASP A 87 11.36 7.26 -6.61
C ASP A 87 10.32 8.32 -6.21
N ILE A 88 9.12 8.14 -6.74
CA ILE A 88 7.95 8.93 -6.39
C ILE A 88 7.19 8.20 -5.29
N ASN A 89 6.72 8.94 -4.30
CA ASN A 89 6.16 8.36 -3.08
C ASN A 89 4.91 7.49 -3.31
N ILE A 90 4.64 6.65 -2.31
CA ILE A 90 3.60 5.61 -2.34
C ILE A 90 2.17 6.12 -2.59
N LEU A 91 1.87 7.39 -2.29
CA LEU A 91 0.53 7.94 -2.49
C LEU A 91 0.15 8.01 -3.96
N LEU A 92 1.12 8.14 -4.86
CA LEU A 92 0.88 8.15 -6.30
C LEU A 92 0.56 6.74 -6.81
N THR A 93 1.20 5.70 -6.28
CA THR A 93 0.83 4.29 -6.54
C THR A 93 -0.60 4.01 -6.07
N LEU A 94 -0.97 4.48 -4.88
CA LEU A 94 -2.34 4.35 -4.37
C LEU A 94 -3.35 5.15 -5.20
N LEU A 95 -2.96 6.30 -5.76
CA LEU A 95 -3.79 7.09 -6.67
C LEU A 95 -4.06 6.33 -7.98
N VAL A 96 -3.03 5.74 -8.58
CA VAL A 96 -3.17 4.90 -9.77
C VAL A 96 -4.02 3.68 -9.46
N GLY A 97 -3.77 3.00 -8.33
CA GLY A 97 -4.59 1.89 -7.85
C GLY A 97 -6.07 2.27 -7.69
N LEU A 98 -6.37 3.46 -7.15
CA LEU A 98 -7.73 3.99 -7.04
C LEU A 98 -8.37 4.20 -8.41
N ALA A 99 -7.62 4.76 -9.37
CA ALA A 99 -8.07 4.95 -10.74
C ALA A 99 -8.37 3.62 -11.42
N CYS A 100 -7.50 2.60 -11.27
CA CYS A 100 -7.71 1.25 -11.77
C CYS A 100 -8.96 0.60 -11.16
N LEU A 101 -9.13 0.69 -9.84
CA LEU A 101 -10.32 0.18 -9.14
C LEU A 101 -11.60 0.78 -9.69
N ARG A 102 -11.64 2.11 -9.88
CA ARG A 102 -12.84 2.77 -10.39
C ARG A 102 -13.04 2.50 -11.88
N GLY A 103 -11.97 2.57 -12.67
CA GLY A 103 -12.02 2.32 -14.11
C GLY A 103 -12.53 0.92 -14.43
N ALA A 104 -11.97 -0.11 -13.79
CA ALA A 104 -12.39 -1.49 -13.99
C ALA A 104 -13.83 -1.76 -13.54
N LYS A 105 -14.37 -0.98 -12.59
CA LYS A 105 -15.80 -1.04 -12.22
C LYS A 105 -16.71 -0.37 -13.26
N LEU A 106 -16.25 0.72 -13.89
CA LEU A 106 -17.03 1.47 -14.87
C LEU A 106 -16.99 0.84 -16.27
N ALA A 107 -15.89 0.17 -16.61
CA ALA A 107 -15.71 -0.54 -17.86
C ALA A 107 -15.13 -1.95 -17.60
N PRO A 108 -15.95 -2.92 -17.17
CA PRO A 108 -15.50 -4.27 -16.84
C PRO A 108 -14.80 -5.00 -18.00
N ASP A 109 -15.27 -4.78 -19.23
CA ASP A 109 -14.67 -5.36 -20.44
C ASP A 109 -13.23 -4.85 -20.69
N LEU A 110 -12.89 -3.70 -20.11
CA LEU A 110 -11.56 -3.10 -20.17
C LEU A 110 -10.77 -3.30 -18.87
N ALA A 111 -11.24 -4.13 -17.93
CA ALA A 111 -10.58 -4.30 -16.64
C ALA A 111 -9.11 -4.72 -16.78
N PHE A 112 -8.83 -5.77 -17.57
CA PHE A 112 -7.47 -6.24 -17.80
C PHE A 112 -6.53 -5.15 -18.35
N PRO A 113 -6.84 -4.47 -19.49
CA PRO A 113 -5.99 -3.40 -19.99
C PRO A 113 -5.86 -2.24 -19.00
N ILE A 114 -6.90 -1.89 -18.23
CA ILE A 114 -6.82 -0.84 -17.20
C ILE A 114 -5.78 -1.19 -16.12
N TRP A 115 -5.75 -2.43 -15.64
CA TRP A 115 -4.77 -2.87 -14.65
C TRP A 115 -3.35 -2.93 -15.23
N MET A 116 -3.20 -3.41 -16.46
CA MET A 116 -1.89 -3.46 -17.14
C MET A 116 -1.34 -2.06 -17.41
N THR A 117 -2.16 -1.14 -17.91
CA THR A 117 -1.78 0.26 -18.14
C THR A 117 -1.45 0.96 -16.81
N GLY A 118 -2.24 0.74 -15.76
CA GLY A 118 -1.93 1.28 -14.43
C GLY A 118 -0.60 0.76 -13.88
N GLY A 119 -0.33 -0.54 -14.03
CA GLY A 119 0.94 -1.15 -13.68
C GLY A 119 2.12 -0.55 -14.43
N ALA A 120 1.98 -0.40 -15.75
CA ALA A 120 3.00 0.22 -16.60
C ALA A 120 3.26 1.68 -16.21
N ILE A 121 2.21 2.48 -15.96
CA ILE A 121 2.36 3.86 -15.49
C ILE A 121 3.14 3.91 -14.18
N ALA A 122 2.77 3.08 -13.20
CA ALA A 122 3.44 3.06 -11.90
C ALA A 122 4.91 2.64 -12.02
N GLU A 123 5.22 1.67 -12.87
CA GLU A 123 6.59 1.17 -13.10
C GLU A 123 7.46 2.20 -13.83
N PHE A 124 7.02 2.69 -14.99
CA PHE A 124 7.81 3.62 -15.82
C PHE A 124 7.94 5.01 -15.22
N ALA A 125 7.00 5.41 -14.35
CA ALA A 125 7.12 6.66 -13.61
C ALA A 125 7.92 6.50 -12.30
N HIS A 126 8.48 5.32 -12.02
CA HIS A 126 9.23 5.03 -10.79
C HIS A 126 8.42 5.35 -9.53
N PHE A 127 7.13 5.02 -9.52
CA PHE A 127 6.32 5.12 -8.31
C PHE A 127 6.71 4.01 -7.35
N ASN A 128 6.77 4.31 -6.05
CA ASN A 128 7.16 3.35 -5.04
C ASN A 128 6.23 2.11 -5.09
N TYR A 129 6.80 0.92 -5.11
CA TYR A 129 6.15 -0.38 -5.39
C TYR A 129 5.72 -0.66 -6.84
N GLY A 130 5.73 0.31 -7.76
CA GLY A 130 5.57 0.09 -9.20
C GLY A 130 4.40 -0.81 -9.61
N MET A 131 4.63 -1.69 -10.58
CA MET A 131 3.63 -2.67 -11.03
C MET A 131 3.22 -3.64 -9.91
N TYR A 132 4.16 -4.00 -9.03
CA TYR A 132 3.85 -4.84 -7.85
C TYR A 132 2.74 -4.20 -7.00
N GLY A 133 2.81 -2.89 -6.74
CA GLY A 133 1.81 -2.18 -5.96
C GLY A 133 0.41 -2.21 -6.58
N ILE A 134 0.34 -2.12 -7.90
CA ILE A 134 -0.92 -2.22 -8.66
C ILE A 134 -1.47 -3.65 -8.63
N ALA A 135 -0.61 -4.67 -8.76
CA ALA A 135 -1.01 -6.07 -8.63
C ALA A 135 -1.55 -6.40 -7.24
N ILE A 136 -0.88 -5.93 -6.17
CA ILE A 136 -1.36 -6.06 -4.79
C ILE A 136 -2.71 -5.36 -4.62
N THR A 137 -2.91 -4.18 -5.23
CA THR A 137 -4.19 -3.47 -5.21
C THR A 137 -5.32 -4.28 -5.84
N TRP A 138 -5.08 -4.88 -7.00
CA TRP A 138 -6.05 -5.76 -7.63
C TRP A 138 -6.36 -6.98 -6.75
N LEU A 139 -5.34 -7.67 -6.23
CA LEU A 139 -5.51 -8.86 -5.38
C LEU A 139 -6.32 -8.55 -4.13
N VAL A 140 -5.98 -7.48 -3.41
CA VAL A 140 -6.72 -7.07 -2.20
C VAL A 140 -8.17 -6.71 -2.54
N ALA A 141 -8.45 -6.15 -3.71
CA ALA A 141 -9.80 -5.88 -4.16
C ALA A 141 -10.63 -7.16 -4.38
N GLN A 142 -9.98 -8.26 -4.80
CA GLN A 142 -10.61 -9.57 -4.95
C GLN A 142 -10.68 -10.39 -3.65
N PHE A 143 -10.05 -9.94 -2.56
CA PHE A 143 -10.00 -10.70 -1.33
C PHE A 143 -11.39 -10.89 -0.70
N GLN A 144 -11.71 -12.13 -0.35
CA GLN A 144 -12.91 -12.50 0.38
C GLN A 144 -12.54 -13.38 1.59
N SER A 145 -12.92 -12.92 2.79
CA SER A 145 -12.68 -13.69 4.01
C SER A 145 -13.68 -14.85 4.08
N PRO A 146 -13.24 -16.10 4.34
CA PRO A 146 -14.15 -17.22 4.55
C PRO A 146 -14.97 -17.06 5.85
N PHE A 147 -14.45 -16.27 6.80
CA PHE A 147 -15.11 -16.00 8.07
C PHE A 147 -16.16 -14.88 8.00
N GLN A 148 -16.06 -14.02 6.99
CA GLN A 148 -16.94 -12.86 6.79
C GLN A 148 -17.16 -12.61 5.29
N PRO A 149 -17.90 -13.50 4.60
CA PRO A 149 -18.11 -13.41 3.16
C PRO A 149 -18.98 -12.19 2.81
N LYS A 150 -18.63 -11.49 1.72
CA LYS A 150 -19.45 -10.42 1.12
C LYS A 150 -19.91 -10.82 -0.28
N PRO A 151 -21.15 -10.53 -0.67
CA PRO A 151 -21.61 -10.73 -2.04
C PRO A 151 -20.87 -9.77 -2.98
N GLN A 152 -20.06 -10.29 -3.90
CA GLN A 152 -19.40 -9.57 -4.99
C GLN A 152 -19.49 -10.40 -6.28
N SER A 153 -19.42 -9.73 -7.44
CA SER A 153 -19.72 -10.31 -8.76
C SER A 153 -18.64 -11.25 -9.33
N LEU A 154 -17.39 -11.14 -8.87
CA LEU A 154 -16.29 -12.04 -9.22
C LEU A 154 -15.66 -12.56 -7.93
N THR A 155 -15.67 -13.88 -7.77
CA THR A 155 -15.21 -14.54 -6.55
C THR A 155 -14.17 -15.57 -6.92
N ILE A 156 -12.89 -15.16 -6.85
CA ILE A 156 -11.79 -16.13 -6.88
C ILE A 156 -11.93 -16.98 -5.60
N PRO A 157 -12.03 -18.32 -5.69
CA PRO A 157 -12.12 -19.17 -4.52
C PRO A 157 -10.96 -18.89 -3.56
N TYR A 158 -11.20 -18.93 -2.25
CA TYR A 158 -10.23 -18.53 -1.22
C TYR A 158 -8.84 -19.17 -1.41
N LEU A 159 -8.79 -20.47 -1.68
CA LEU A 159 -7.54 -21.18 -1.96
C LEU A 159 -6.85 -20.70 -3.25
N GLY A 160 -7.63 -20.45 -4.31
CA GLY A 160 -7.12 -19.89 -5.56
C GLY A 160 -6.57 -18.47 -5.39
N TRP A 161 -7.22 -17.67 -4.53
CA TRP A 161 -6.75 -16.33 -4.20
C TRP A 161 -5.39 -16.36 -3.50
N TRP A 162 -5.17 -17.27 -2.55
CA TRP A 162 -3.86 -17.47 -1.93
C TRP A 162 -2.78 -17.85 -2.94
N GLY A 163 -3.11 -18.72 -3.90
CA GLY A 163 -2.19 -19.04 -5.00
C GLY A 163 -1.77 -17.81 -5.80
N LEU A 164 -2.73 -16.96 -6.18
CA LEU A 164 -2.47 -15.71 -6.90
C LEU A 164 -1.74 -14.67 -6.05
N TRP A 165 -2.00 -14.62 -4.74
CA TRP A 165 -1.36 -13.71 -3.79
C TRP A 165 0.16 -13.93 -3.70
N LEU A 166 0.60 -15.18 -3.82
CA LEU A 166 2.02 -15.52 -3.77
C LEU A 166 2.77 -15.13 -5.05
N LEU A 167 2.09 -15.04 -6.21
CA LEU A 167 2.76 -14.83 -7.50
C LEU A 167 3.59 -13.54 -7.58
N PRO A 168 3.09 -12.34 -7.21
CA PRO A 168 3.90 -11.13 -7.27
C PRO A 168 5.15 -11.19 -6.39
N HIS A 169 5.07 -11.86 -5.24
CA HIS A 169 6.19 -12.03 -4.32
C HIS A 169 7.24 -13.00 -4.88
N LEU A 170 6.80 -14.11 -5.48
CA LEU A 170 7.68 -15.07 -6.15
C LEU A 170 8.36 -14.46 -7.38
N ILE A 171 7.61 -13.70 -8.19
CA ILE A 171 8.16 -12.99 -9.35
C ILE A 171 9.26 -12.03 -8.91
N LEU A 172 9.02 -11.24 -7.85
CA LEU A 172 10.05 -10.35 -7.30
C LEU A 172 11.26 -11.13 -6.78
N LEU A 173 11.07 -12.24 -6.07
CA LEU A 173 12.19 -13.08 -5.60
C LEU A 173 13.09 -13.56 -6.75
N ILE A 174 12.46 -13.95 -7.85
CA ILE A 174 13.17 -14.48 -9.02
C ILE A 174 13.86 -13.35 -9.79
N ALA A 175 13.20 -12.21 -9.92
CA ALA A 175 13.73 -11.05 -10.64
C ALA A 175 14.88 -10.36 -9.89
N ASP A 176 14.74 -10.21 -8.57
CA ASP A 176 15.75 -9.66 -7.67
C ASP A 176 15.63 -10.37 -6.32
N PHE A 177 16.53 -11.32 -6.06
CA PHE A 177 16.48 -12.11 -4.84
C PHE A 177 16.57 -11.26 -3.58
N ASN A 178 17.41 -10.22 -3.57
CA ASN A 178 17.60 -9.39 -2.39
C ASN A 178 16.34 -8.56 -2.12
N PHE A 179 15.89 -7.80 -3.11
CA PHE A 179 14.68 -6.98 -2.98
C PHE A 179 13.44 -7.84 -2.72
N GLY A 180 13.32 -8.96 -3.43
CA GLY A 180 12.27 -9.95 -3.25
C GLY A 180 12.24 -10.47 -1.83
N ALA A 181 13.35 -10.97 -1.29
CA ALA A 181 13.43 -11.49 0.08
C ALA A 181 12.99 -10.45 1.13
N PHE A 182 13.30 -9.17 0.93
CA PHE A 182 12.80 -8.10 1.79
C PHE A 182 11.28 -7.92 1.73
N GLN A 183 10.63 -8.23 0.61
CA GLN A 183 9.18 -8.12 0.43
C GLN A 183 8.41 -9.37 0.89
N PHE A 184 9.06 -10.52 1.11
CA PHE A 184 8.40 -11.77 1.55
C PHE A 184 7.50 -11.62 2.79
N PRO A 185 7.87 -10.85 3.83
CA PRO A 185 7.01 -10.69 4.99
C PRO A 185 5.61 -10.15 4.67
N ALA A 186 5.45 -9.39 3.57
CA ALA A 186 4.15 -8.91 3.11
C ALA A 186 3.16 -10.04 2.80
N ILE A 187 3.63 -11.26 2.52
CA ILE A 187 2.82 -12.46 2.29
C ILE A 187 1.87 -12.73 3.47
N ALA A 188 2.26 -12.38 4.70
CA ALA A 188 1.47 -12.60 5.90
C ALA A 188 0.31 -11.59 6.09
N THR A 189 0.28 -10.48 5.34
CA THR A 189 -0.75 -9.45 5.50
C THR A 189 -2.20 -9.91 5.36
N PRO A 190 -2.54 -10.92 4.52
CA PRO A 190 -3.92 -11.41 4.45
C PRO A 190 -4.39 -12.12 5.73
N LEU A 191 -3.49 -12.52 6.62
CA LEU A 191 -3.86 -12.97 7.97
C LEU A 191 -4.54 -11.84 8.76
N ILE A 192 -4.12 -10.59 8.55
CA ILE A 192 -4.75 -9.41 9.17
C ILE A 192 -6.08 -9.08 8.48
N PHE A 193 -6.16 -9.20 7.15
CA PHE A 193 -7.41 -8.96 6.41
C PHE A 193 -8.54 -9.88 6.85
N GLN A 194 -8.23 -11.14 7.18
CA GLN A 194 -9.22 -12.12 7.66
C GLN A 194 -9.87 -11.70 8.98
N LEU A 195 -9.14 -10.97 9.81
CA LEU A 195 -9.62 -10.46 11.10
C LEU A 195 -10.46 -9.20 10.95
N ALA A 196 -10.47 -8.56 9.77
CA ALA A 196 -11.19 -7.32 9.55
C ALA A 196 -12.72 -7.52 9.69
N ASN A 197 -13.39 -6.67 10.47
CA ASN A 197 -14.84 -6.67 10.61
C ASN A 197 -15.56 -5.76 9.60
N TYR A 198 -14.79 -5.11 8.72
CA TYR A 198 -15.25 -4.16 7.70
C TYR A 198 -15.92 -2.88 8.21
N GLU A 199 -16.04 -2.69 9.52
CA GLU A 199 -16.58 -1.46 10.09
C GLU A 199 -15.56 -0.33 9.99
N GLN A 200 -16.04 0.90 9.84
CA GLN A 200 -15.17 2.07 9.73
C GLN A 200 -14.36 2.32 11.01
N GLY A 201 -14.97 2.11 12.18
CA GLY A 201 -14.42 2.55 13.46
C GLY A 201 -14.32 4.08 13.57
N ALA A 202 -13.42 4.56 14.41
CA ALA A 202 -13.25 6.00 14.67
C ALA A 202 -12.79 6.81 13.43
N LYS A 203 -13.31 8.03 13.30
CA LYS A 203 -12.94 8.95 12.21
C LYS A 203 -11.56 9.56 12.44
N ALA A 204 -10.52 8.97 11.84
CA ALA A 204 -9.15 9.49 11.90
C ALA A 204 -8.88 10.56 10.82
N LYS A 205 -9.32 11.81 11.02
CA LYS A 205 -9.02 12.92 10.09
C LYS A 205 -7.52 13.28 10.06
N TRP A 206 -6.82 13.10 11.18
CA TRP A 206 -5.38 13.35 11.33
C TRP A 206 -4.50 12.48 10.41
N PHE A 207 -5.05 11.37 9.92
CA PHE A 207 -4.30 10.40 9.12
C PHE A 207 -3.77 10.94 7.80
N TYR A 208 -4.40 11.98 7.25
CA TYR A 208 -3.89 12.64 6.04
C TYR A 208 -2.62 13.46 6.31
N SER A 209 -2.48 14.02 7.51
CA SER A 209 -1.29 14.75 7.93
C SER A 209 -0.17 13.81 8.38
N PHE A 210 -0.49 12.58 8.79
CA PHE A 210 0.48 11.60 9.26
C PHE A 210 1.62 11.36 8.25
N TYR A 211 1.31 11.17 6.96
CA TYR A 211 2.33 10.84 5.97
C TYR A 211 3.40 11.93 5.81
N PRO A 212 3.08 13.20 5.52
CA PRO A 212 4.11 14.25 5.49
C PRO A 212 4.76 14.51 6.86
N LEU A 213 3.98 14.47 7.95
CA LEU A 213 4.51 14.80 9.28
C LEU A 213 5.53 13.78 9.79
N HIS A 214 5.29 12.47 9.63
CA HIS A 214 6.27 11.49 10.11
C HIS A 214 7.57 11.55 9.29
N LEU A 215 7.51 11.82 7.98
CA LEU A 215 8.71 12.05 7.16
C LEU A 215 9.48 13.29 7.63
N LEU A 216 8.78 14.39 7.91
CA LEU A 216 9.39 15.61 8.45
C LEU A 216 10.06 15.34 9.80
N ILE A 217 9.38 14.63 10.71
CA ILE A 217 9.94 14.27 12.02
C ILE A 217 11.19 13.40 11.85
N LEU A 218 11.16 12.38 10.99
CA LEU A 218 12.31 11.53 10.72
C LEU A 218 13.50 12.34 10.18
N TRP A 219 13.26 13.24 9.23
CA TRP A 219 14.29 14.11 8.68
C TRP A 219 14.90 15.03 9.75
N LEU A 220 14.06 15.68 10.58
CA LEU A 220 14.52 16.55 11.67
C LEU A 220 15.35 15.79 12.70
N VAL A 221 14.88 14.62 13.14
CA VAL A 221 15.59 13.79 14.11
C VAL A 221 16.90 13.28 13.53
N ARG A 222 16.93 12.88 12.26
CA ARG A 222 18.15 12.46 11.57
C ARG A 222 19.21 13.56 11.58
N ASN A 223 18.88 14.77 11.15
CA ASN A 223 19.85 15.89 11.09
C ASN A 223 20.26 16.43 12.48
N TRP A 224 19.50 16.09 13.52
CA TRP A 224 19.87 16.45 14.88
C TRP A 224 20.79 15.42 15.53
N LEU A 225 20.67 14.14 15.14
CA LEU A 225 21.45 13.02 15.69
C LEU A 225 22.73 12.71 14.90
N LEU A 226 22.75 12.98 13.58
CA LEU A 226 23.84 12.66 12.65
C LEU A 226 24.40 13.94 12.02
#